data_AF-Q30XF3-F1
#
_entry.id   AF-Q30XF3-F1
#
_cell.length_a   1.000
_cell.length_b   1.000
_cell.length_c   1.000
_cell.angle_alpha   90.00
_cell.angle_beta   90.00
_cell.angle_gamma   90.00
#
_symmetry.space_group_name_H-M   'P 1'
#
loop_
_entity.id
_entity.type
_entity.pdbx_description
1 polymer ?
#
loop_
_entity_poly.entity_id
_entity_poly.type
_entity_poly.pdbx_seq_one_letter_code
_entity_poly.pdbx_strand_id
1 'polypeptide(L)'
;MTAQRPNRLINESSPYLLQHARNPVDWHPWGEEAFALARSEDKPVFLSIGYSTCHWCHVMAHESFEDEAVAALLNEAFINVKVDREDRPDIDSIYMAACQMLTGSGGWPLTIVMTPDGRPFFAATYIPRLSRGGRTGMLELVPRIRDIWRKQRADVTASADSVAEHMRRHAEGLLRPSSGGAPDDTTVRQAVDTLCQRYDARHGGFGSAPKFPAPHSLLLLLRHAHRTQDAARRAQLTGMVSHTLEAMRLGGIFDHAGYGFHRYSTDKEWLLPHFEKMLYDQAMHVLAYTRGWQLTGRPLFRRTAEEIMMYVMRDLTSPQGAFYAAEDADSDAPPHFAAMGLPHRGEGFFYLFTLQEIRGLLSREDALLAEKIWNLQEEGN
;
A
#
# COMPACT_ATOMS: atom_id res chain seq x y z
N MET A 1 -2.89 34.94 -6.16
CA MET A 1 -2.68 33.55 -6.60
C MET A 1 -2.83 33.51 -8.11
N THR A 2 -1.71 33.45 -8.84
CA THR A 2 -1.75 33.17 -10.28
C THR A 2 -2.29 31.76 -10.46
N ALA A 3 -3.40 31.60 -11.16
CA ALA A 3 -3.93 30.28 -11.48
C ALA A 3 -2.87 29.52 -12.30
N GLN A 4 -2.23 28.51 -11.71
CA GLN A 4 -1.31 27.61 -12.41
C GLN A 4 -2.08 26.99 -13.59
N ARG A 5 -1.48 27.08 -14.79
CA ARG A 5 -2.01 26.43 -15.98
C ARG A 5 -2.01 24.92 -15.73
N PRO A 6 -3.09 24.21 -16.04
CA PRO A 6 -3.11 22.77 -15.88
C PRO A 6 -2.10 22.10 -16.82
N ASN A 7 -1.49 21.02 -16.36
CA ASN A 7 -0.70 20.09 -17.18
C ASN A 7 -1.64 19.10 -17.92
N ARG A 8 -1.06 18.10 -18.59
CA ARG A 8 -1.80 17.19 -19.48
C ARG A 8 -2.81 16.29 -18.76
N LEU A 9 -2.62 16.06 -17.46
CA LEU A 9 -3.53 15.21 -16.67
C LEU A 9 -4.94 15.78 -16.54
N ILE A 10 -5.18 17.04 -16.92
CA ILE A 10 -6.53 17.64 -16.94
C ILE A 10 -7.50 16.93 -17.90
N ASN A 11 -6.98 16.13 -18.83
CA ASN A 11 -7.77 15.37 -19.79
C ASN A 11 -8.01 13.91 -19.37
N GLU A 12 -7.50 13.49 -18.21
CA GLU A 12 -7.67 12.13 -17.69
C GLU A 12 -9.04 11.96 -17.02
N SER A 13 -9.54 10.73 -16.98
CA SER A 13 -10.77 10.40 -16.26
C SER A 13 -10.54 10.02 -14.80
N SER A 14 -9.34 9.57 -14.44
CA SER A 14 -8.99 9.19 -13.07
C SER A 14 -9.07 10.41 -12.14
N PRO A 15 -9.87 10.34 -11.06
CA PRO A 15 -9.88 11.37 -10.02
C PRO A 15 -8.50 11.59 -9.41
N TYR A 16 -7.71 10.52 -9.23
CA TYR A 16 -6.34 10.60 -8.72
C TYR A 16 -5.42 11.41 -9.65
N LEU A 17 -5.47 11.17 -10.96
CA LEU A 17 -4.66 11.93 -11.92
C LEU A 17 -5.12 13.38 -12.01
N LEU A 18 -6.43 13.63 -11.98
CA LEU A 18 -7.00 14.97 -12.01
C LEU A 18 -6.60 15.83 -10.80
N GLN A 19 -6.41 15.23 -9.61
CA GLN A 19 -5.89 15.93 -8.44
C GLN A 19 -4.48 16.52 -8.68
N HIS A 20 -3.67 15.90 -9.55
CA HIS A 20 -2.33 16.36 -9.89
C HIS A 20 -2.28 17.26 -11.14
N ALA A 21 -3.42 17.52 -11.78
CA ALA A 21 -3.48 18.26 -13.04
C ALA A 21 -3.02 19.72 -12.94
N ARG A 22 -2.93 20.27 -11.72
CA ARG A 22 -2.49 21.65 -11.47
C ARG A 22 -1.13 21.74 -10.77
N ASN A 23 -0.48 20.60 -10.50
CA ASN A 23 0.85 20.63 -9.91
C ASN A 23 1.84 21.36 -10.85
N PRO A 24 2.83 22.08 -10.30
CA PRO A 24 3.88 22.73 -11.09
C PRO A 24 4.78 21.73 -11.84
N VAL A 25 4.78 20.46 -11.45
CA VAL A 25 5.39 19.37 -12.23
C VAL A 25 4.62 19.19 -13.54
N ASP A 26 5.31 19.20 -14.67
CA ASP A 26 4.71 18.98 -15.99
C ASP A 26 4.44 17.49 -16.21
N TRP A 27 3.37 17.01 -15.59
CA TRP A 27 2.96 15.62 -15.67
C TRP A 27 2.38 15.27 -17.05
N HIS A 28 2.84 14.14 -17.58
CA HIS A 28 2.21 13.39 -18.63
C HIS A 28 1.45 12.19 -18.06
N PRO A 29 0.32 11.78 -18.67
CA PRO A 29 -0.20 10.45 -18.46
C PRO A 29 0.75 9.41 -19.09
N TRP A 30 0.60 8.15 -18.71
CA TRP A 30 1.33 7.08 -19.37
C TRP A 30 0.90 6.93 -20.82
N GLY A 31 1.84 7.07 -21.75
CA GLY A 31 1.58 6.87 -23.17
C GLY A 31 2.78 7.17 -24.05
N GLU A 32 2.65 6.81 -25.33
CA GLU A 32 3.72 6.94 -26.32
C GLU A 32 4.20 8.39 -26.48
N GLU A 33 3.34 9.39 -26.26
CA GLU A 33 3.72 10.81 -26.29
C GLU A 33 4.86 11.11 -25.31
N ALA A 34 4.75 10.64 -24.06
CA ALA A 34 5.75 10.90 -23.02
C ALA A 34 7.09 10.22 -23.36
N PHE A 35 7.05 8.98 -23.84
CA PHE A 35 8.26 8.25 -24.21
C PHE A 35 8.91 8.77 -25.50
N ALA A 36 8.11 9.21 -26.48
CA ALA A 36 8.61 9.86 -27.67
C ALA A 36 9.31 11.19 -27.33
N LEU A 37 8.72 11.97 -26.43
CA LEU A 37 9.33 13.20 -25.92
C LEU A 37 10.64 12.90 -25.19
N ALA A 38 10.65 11.91 -24.29
CA ALA A 38 11.85 11.48 -23.56
C ALA A 38 13.00 11.08 -24.49
N ARG A 39 12.69 10.40 -25.61
CA ARG A 39 13.68 10.05 -26.64
C ARG A 39 14.18 11.28 -27.39
N SER A 40 13.28 12.20 -27.74
CA SER A 40 13.64 13.41 -28.49
C SER A 40 14.49 14.39 -27.68
N GLU A 41 14.25 14.49 -26.37
CA GLU A 41 15.00 15.38 -25.47
C GLU A 41 16.20 14.70 -24.80
N ASP A 42 16.42 13.40 -25.04
CA ASP A 42 17.39 12.54 -24.34
C ASP A 42 17.33 12.71 -22.80
N LYS A 43 16.11 12.71 -22.27
CA LYS A 43 15.83 12.79 -20.82
C LYS A 43 15.33 11.45 -20.29
N PRO A 44 15.73 11.03 -19.08
CA PRO A 44 15.08 9.91 -18.42
C PRO A 44 13.62 10.22 -18.13
N VAL A 45 12.82 9.17 -17.94
CA VAL A 45 11.43 9.28 -17.47
C VAL A 45 11.41 9.11 -15.95
N PHE A 46 10.76 10.04 -15.26
CA PHE A 46 10.39 9.92 -13.85
C PHE A 46 8.95 9.43 -13.77
N LEU A 47 8.76 8.15 -13.43
CA LEU A 47 7.45 7.55 -13.26
C LEU A 47 7.05 7.57 -11.79
N SER A 48 5.89 8.15 -11.49
CA SER A 48 5.27 8.12 -10.17
C SER A 48 3.91 7.42 -10.24
N ILE A 49 3.83 6.21 -9.67
CA ILE A 49 2.59 5.43 -9.55
C ILE A 49 2.01 5.61 -8.14
N GLY A 50 0.73 5.91 -8.08
CA GLY A 50 -0.04 5.94 -6.84
C GLY A 50 -1.51 5.69 -7.14
N TYR A 51 -2.39 6.01 -6.20
CA TYR A 51 -3.84 5.89 -6.34
C TYR A 51 -4.51 6.72 -5.25
N SER A 52 -5.83 6.90 -5.37
CA SER A 52 -6.59 7.95 -4.64
C SER A 52 -6.63 7.83 -3.12
N THR A 53 -6.52 6.62 -2.56
CA THR A 53 -6.59 6.36 -1.10
C THR A 53 -5.22 6.15 -0.46
N CYS A 54 -4.14 6.49 -1.17
CA CYS A 54 -2.76 6.27 -0.73
C CYS A 54 -2.23 7.46 0.10
N HIS A 55 -2.18 7.30 1.43
CA HIS A 55 -1.67 8.36 2.33
C HIS A 55 -0.28 8.89 1.92
N TRP A 56 0.73 8.02 1.79
CA TRP A 56 2.08 8.45 1.43
C TRP A 56 2.17 9.09 0.03
N CYS A 57 1.21 8.81 -0.85
CA CYS A 57 1.12 9.45 -2.15
C CYS A 57 0.67 10.91 -1.99
N HIS A 58 -0.31 11.17 -1.12
CA HIS A 58 -0.73 12.54 -0.75
C HIS A 58 0.39 13.29 -0.04
N VAL A 59 1.07 12.66 0.92
CA VAL A 59 2.21 13.28 1.63
C VAL A 59 3.30 13.69 0.65
N MET A 60 3.69 12.80 -0.27
CA MET A 60 4.71 13.12 -1.27
C MET A 60 4.23 14.20 -2.26
N ALA A 61 2.94 14.21 -2.62
CA ALA A 61 2.38 15.24 -3.47
C ALA A 61 2.46 16.63 -2.82
N HIS A 62 1.96 16.76 -1.60
CA HIS A 62 1.99 18.02 -0.85
C HIS A 62 3.40 18.50 -0.52
N GLU A 63 4.27 17.60 -0.05
CA GLU A 63 5.63 17.98 0.31
C GLU A 63 6.52 18.27 -0.91
N SER A 64 6.31 17.59 -2.04
CA SER A 64 7.27 17.58 -3.16
C SER A 64 6.67 17.99 -4.50
N PHE A 65 5.56 17.40 -4.92
CA PHE A 65 5.03 17.66 -6.27
C PHE A 65 4.30 19.01 -6.40
N GLU A 66 3.88 19.62 -5.29
CA GLU A 66 3.31 20.96 -5.21
C GLU A 66 4.37 22.06 -4.98
N ASP A 67 5.59 21.68 -4.58
CA ASP A 67 6.70 22.60 -4.34
C ASP A 67 7.36 23.04 -5.66
N GLU A 68 7.34 24.34 -5.95
CA GLU A 68 7.88 24.94 -7.18
C GLU A 68 9.39 24.65 -7.38
N ALA A 69 10.18 24.56 -6.32
CA ALA A 69 11.61 24.31 -6.43
C ALA A 69 11.89 22.85 -6.80
N VAL A 70 11.17 21.91 -6.17
CA VAL A 70 11.24 20.49 -6.55
C VAL A 70 10.71 20.29 -7.98
N ALA A 71 9.60 20.92 -8.33
CA ALA A 71 9.01 20.81 -9.67
C ALA A 71 9.93 21.36 -10.76
N ALA A 72 10.60 22.50 -10.54
CA ALA A 72 11.58 23.02 -11.48
C ALA A 72 12.72 22.03 -11.73
N LEU A 73 13.24 21.40 -10.67
CA LEU A 73 14.28 20.37 -10.79
C LEU A 73 13.78 19.14 -11.56
N LEU A 74 12.57 18.67 -11.26
CA LEU A 74 11.95 17.54 -11.96
C LEU A 74 11.73 17.82 -13.45
N ASN A 75 11.17 18.97 -13.78
CA ASN A 75 10.89 19.39 -15.16
C ASN A 75 12.18 19.61 -15.99
N GLU A 76 13.25 20.06 -15.34
CA GLU A 76 14.56 20.19 -15.99
C GLU A 76 15.20 18.80 -16.25
N ALA A 77 15.09 17.89 -15.29
CA ALA A 77 15.81 16.63 -15.30
C ALA A 77 15.10 15.52 -16.09
N PHE A 78 13.77 15.50 -16.14
CA PHE A 78 13.00 14.34 -16.58
C PHE A 78 11.82 14.69 -17.48
N ILE A 79 11.30 13.67 -18.16
CA ILE A 79 9.89 13.64 -18.56
C ILE A 79 9.10 12.97 -17.43
N ASN A 80 8.19 13.72 -16.82
CA ASN A 80 7.48 13.28 -15.62
C ASN A 80 6.18 12.58 -16.01
N VAL A 81 6.01 11.32 -15.60
CA VAL A 81 4.83 10.49 -15.91
C VAL A 81 4.11 10.12 -14.63
N LYS A 82 2.80 10.39 -14.57
CA LYS A 82 1.93 10.02 -13.45
C LYS A 82 1.01 8.86 -13.87
N VAL A 83 0.90 7.85 -13.02
CA VAL A 83 0.03 6.70 -13.27
C VAL A 83 -0.85 6.45 -12.06
N ASP A 84 -2.14 6.23 -12.33
CA ASP A 84 -3.06 5.64 -11.39
C ASP A 84 -2.98 4.11 -11.46
N ARG A 85 -2.64 3.50 -10.34
CA ARG A 85 -2.60 2.05 -10.18
C ARG A 85 -3.96 1.41 -10.41
N GLU A 86 -5.06 2.08 -10.03
CA GLU A 86 -6.41 1.52 -10.15
C GLU A 86 -6.83 1.42 -11.62
N ASP A 87 -6.42 2.38 -12.45
CA ASP A 87 -6.64 2.34 -13.90
C ASP A 87 -5.63 1.44 -14.63
N ARG A 88 -4.37 1.40 -14.17
CA ARG A 88 -3.26 0.67 -14.82
C ARG A 88 -2.53 -0.30 -13.88
N PRO A 89 -3.22 -1.35 -13.37
CA PRO A 89 -2.60 -2.35 -12.50
C PRO A 89 -1.52 -3.18 -13.23
N ASP A 90 -1.59 -3.25 -14.56
CA ASP A 90 -0.59 -3.87 -15.41
C ASP A 90 0.78 -3.17 -15.29
N ILE A 91 0.81 -1.84 -15.43
CA ILE A 91 2.01 -1.03 -15.28
C ILE A 91 2.54 -1.11 -13.85
N ASP A 92 1.65 -0.95 -12.87
CA ASP A 92 1.98 -1.04 -11.45
C ASP A 92 2.72 -2.34 -11.12
N SER A 93 2.18 -3.49 -11.54
CA SER A 93 2.77 -4.79 -11.24
C SER A 93 4.19 -4.95 -11.80
N ILE A 94 4.42 -4.50 -13.04
CA ILE A 94 5.71 -4.58 -13.72
C ILE A 94 6.77 -3.76 -12.98
N TYR A 95 6.44 -2.52 -12.63
CA TYR A 95 7.39 -1.62 -11.98
C TYR A 95 7.53 -1.86 -10.48
N MET A 96 6.51 -2.43 -9.82
CA MET A 96 6.63 -2.91 -8.44
C MET A 96 7.66 -4.04 -8.35
N ALA A 97 7.64 -4.98 -9.30
CA ALA A 97 8.65 -6.03 -9.38
C ALA A 97 10.06 -5.45 -9.55
N ALA A 98 10.21 -4.44 -10.43
CA ALA A 98 11.49 -3.74 -10.60
C ALA A 98 11.98 -3.05 -9.31
N CYS A 99 11.07 -2.45 -8.54
CA CYS A 99 11.40 -1.81 -7.26
C CYS A 99 11.85 -2.83 -6.20
N GLN A 100 11.12 -3.94 -6.07
CA GLN A 100 11.49 -5.05 -5.17
C GLN A 100 12.85 -5.64 -5.53
N MET A 101 13.16 -5.72 -6.81
CA MET A 101 14.46 -6.16 -7.29
C MET A 101 15.59 -5.19 -6.94
N LEU A 102 15.38 -3.89 -7.15
CA LEU A 102 16.39 -2.86 -6.94
C LEU A 102 16.61 -2.54 -5.46
N THR A 103 15.58 -2.68 -4.62
CA THR A 103 15.60 -2.19 -3.23
C THR A 103 15.36 -3.28 -2.19
N GLY A 104 14.97 -4.49 -2.60
CA GLY A 104 14.56 -5.58 -1.70
C GLY A 104 13.18 -5.40 -1.09
N SER A 105 12.50 -4.27 -1.33
CA SER A 105 11.16 -3.99 -0.81
C SER A 105 10.32 -3.22 -1.83
N GLY A 106 9.05 -2.98 -1.54
CA GLY A 106 8.14 -2.27 -2.45
C GLY A 106 6.99 -1.63 -1.69
N GLY A 107 6.33 -0.68 -2.33
CA GLY A 107 5.24 0.08 -1.73
C GLY A 107 4.90 1.31 -2.57
N TRP A 108 3.90 2.05 -2.12
CA TRP A 108 3.42 3.28 -2.77
C TRP A 108 3.67 4.51 -1.87
N PRO A 109 3.94 5.70 -2.45
CA PRO A 109 4.06 5.98 -3.87
C PRO A 109 5.25 5.25 -4.47
N LEU A 110 5.09 4.70 -5.67
CA LEU A 110 6.15 3.99 -6.36
C LEU A 110 6.85 4.94 -7.30
N THR A 111 8.12 5.23 -7.03
CA THR A 111 8.97 6.15 -7.81
C THR A 111 9.99 5.35 -8.59
N ILE A 112 9.95 5.45 -9.91
CA ILE A 112 10.91 4.81 -10.81
C ILE A 112 11.56 5.87 -11.69
N VAL A 113 12.88 5.80 -11.85
CA VAL A 113 13.56 6.51 -12.93
C VAL A 113 14.04 5.50 -13.96
N MET A 114 13.70 5.75 -15.21
CA MET A 114 13.96 4.85 -16.32
C MET A 114 14.49 5.58 -17.55
N THR A 115 15.13 4.81 -18.42
CA THR A 115 15.57 5.24 -19.74
C THR A 115 14.38 5.67 -20.63
N PRO A 116 14.61 6.46 -21.69
CA PRO A 116 13.58 6.84 -22.66
C PRO A 116 12.81 5.68 -23.32
N ASP A 117 13.36 4.47 -23.27
CA ASP A 117 12.75 3.24 -23.78
C ASP A 117 12.16 2.35 -22.67
N GLY A 118 12.02 2.88 -21.45
CA GLY A 118 11.22 2.27 -20.38
C GLY A 118 11.97 1.31 -19.45
N ARG A 119 13.30 1.15 -19.61
CA ARG A 119 14.12 0.29 -18.74
C ARG A 119 14.50 1.02 -17.45
N PRO A 120 14.10 0.53 -16.26
CA PRO A 120 14.36 1.21 -14.99
C PRO A 120 15.80 1.02 -14.52
N PHE A 121 16.37 2.06 -13.93
CA PHE A 121 17.72 2.03 -13.33
C PHE A 121 17.77 2.60 -11.90
N PHE A 122 16.65 3.16 -11.42
CA PHE A 122 16.48 3.61 -10.04
C PHE A 122 15.05 3.34 -9.60
N ALA A 123 14.88 2.97 -8.33
CA ALA A 123 13.59 2.79 -7.72
C ALA A 123 13.60 3.26 -6.26
N ALA A 124 12.48 3.80 -5.83
CA ALA A 124 12.20 4.14 -4.45
C ALA A 124 10.70 4.09 -4.20
N THR A 125 10.31 4.09 -2.93
CA THR A 125 8.93 4.33 -2.52
C THR A 125 8.72 5.83 -2.29
N TYR A 126 8.24 6.23 -1.12
CA TYR A 126 8.22 7.61 -0.65
C TYR A 126 9.63 8.25 -0.58
N ILE A 127 9.76 9.47 -1.11
CA ILE A 127 10.97 10.31 -1.05
C ILE A 127 10.59 11.67 -0.44
N PRO A 128 11.22 12.09 0.67
CA PRO A 128 10.89 13.37 1.30
C PRO A 128 11.39 14.55 0.48
N ARG A 129 10.81 15.73 0.69
CA ARG A 129 11.29 16.98 0.08
C ARG A 129 12.76 17.28 0.42
N LEU A 130 13.09 17.22 1.72
CA LEU A 130 14.41 17.45 2.29
C LEU A 130 15.02 16.15 2.81
N SER A 131 16.34 16.03 2.72
CA SER A 131 17.08 14.89 3.27
C SER A 131 16.85 14.78 4.78
N ARG A 132 16.31 13.65 5.24
CA ARG A 132 15.98 13.41 6.65
C ARG A 132 16.11 11.94 7.01
N GLY A 133 16.56 11.64 8.24
CA GLY A 133 16.62 10.27 8.77
C GLY A 133 17.44 9.30 7.90
N GLY A 134 18.56 9.76 7.33
CA GLY A 134 19.41 8.95 6.44
C GLY A 134 18.85 8.72 5.03
N ARG A 135 17.70 9.32 4.69
CA ARG A 135 17.12 9.27 3.34
C ARG A 135 17.42 10.58 2.60
N THR A 136 17.94 10.47 1.38
CA THR A 136 18.14 11.61 0.48
C THR A 136 16.80 12.15 0.02
N GLY A 137 16.60 13.47 0.13
CA GLY A 137 15.37 14.13 -0.31
C GLY A 137 15.40 14.55 -1.78
N MET A 138 14.23 14.92 -2.32
CA MET A 138 14.03 15.29 -3.72
C MET A 138 14.96 16.41 -4.19
N LEU A 139 15.18 17.45 -3.37
CA LEU A 139 16.04 18.59 -3.73
C LEU A 139 17.52 18.18 -3.97
N GLU A 140 17.98 17.09 -3.35
CA GLU A 140 19.34 16.58 -3.52
C GLU A 140 19.39 15.43 -4.55
N LEU A 141 18.36 14.57 -4.52
CA LEU A 141 18.29 13.37 -5.34
C LEU A 141 18.14 13.69 -6.83
N VAL A 142 17.25 14.62 -7.19
CA VAL A 142 16.95 14.94 -8.59
C VAL A 142 18.18 15.46 -9.34
N PRO A 143 18.93 16.46 -8.82
CA PRO A 143 20.18 16.90 -9.44
C PRO A 143 21.21 15.79 -9.58
N ARG A 144 21.33 14.92 -8.57
CA ARG A 144 22.27 13.80 -8.57
C ARG A 144 21.94 12.78 -9.66
N ILE A 145 20.68 12.40 -9.82
CA ILE A 145 20.25 11.48 -10.89
C ILE A 145 20.47 12.12 -12.27
N ARG A 146 20.15 13.41 -12.44
CA ARG A 146 20.43 14.15 -13.69
C ARG A 146 21.91 14.12 -14.04
N ASP A 147 22.78 14.35 -13.05
CA ASP A 147 24.23 14.33 -13.24
C ASP A 147 24.75 12.92 -13.59
N ILE A 148 24.23 11.88 -12.94
CA ILE A 148 24.54 10.47 -13.27
C ILE A 148 24.12 10.16 -14.70
N TRP A 149 22.92 10.57 -15.13
CA TRP A 149 22.44 10.38 -16.49
C TRP A 149 23.37 11.00 -17.54
N ARG A 150 23.82 12.24 -17.29
CA ARG A 150 24.68 12.98 -18.22
C ARG A 150 26.14 12.52 -18.22
N LYS A 151 26.69 12.19 -17.04
CA LYS A 151 28.14 11.94 -16.87
C LYS A 151 28.50 10.44 -16.87
N GLN A 152 27.55 9.57 -16.53
CA GLN A 152 27.78 8.13 -16.32
C GLN A 152 26.77 7.29 -17.14
N ARG A 153 26.47 7.73 -18.37
CA ARG A 153 25.44 7.12 -19.23
C ARG A 153 25.68 5.62 -19.48
N ALA A 154 26.93 5.20 -19.62
CA ALA A 154 27.28 3.79 -19.83
C ALA A 154 26.88 2.92 -18.63
N ASP A 155 27.20 3.38 -17.41
CA ASP A 155 26.86 2.67 -16.17
C ASP A 155 25.35 2.61 -15.95
N VAL A 156 24.64 3.71 -16.23
CA VAL A 156 23.17 3.73 -16.19
C VAL A 156 22.57 2.71 -17.16
N THR A 157 23.06 2.67 -18.40
CA THR A 157 22.53 1.77 -19.41
C THR A 157 22.80 0.31 -19.05
N ALA A 158 23.99 -0.01 -18.54
CA ALA A 158 24.33 -1.36 -18.08
C ALA A 158 23.45 -1.80 -16.89
N SER A 159 23.20 -0.89 -15.93
CA SER A 159 22.27 -1.14 -14.82
C SER A 159 20.84 -1.39 -15.35
N ALA A 160 20.36 -0.53 -16.24
CA ALA A 160 19.04 -0.63 -16.84
C ALA A 160 18.85 -1.95 -17.62
N ASP A 161 19.86 -2.39 -18.36
CA ASP A 161 19.84 -3.66 -19.11
C ASP A 161 19.75 -4.87 -18.18
N SER A 162 20.50 -4.87 -17.09
CA SER A 162 20.45 -5.93 -16.09
C SER A 162 19.05 -6.06 -15.48
N VAL A 163 18.43 -4.94 -15.11
CA VAL A 163 17.07 -4.93 -14.53
C VAL A 163 16.05 -5.34 -15.59
N ALA A 164 16.14 -4.79 -16.80
CA ALA A 164 15.22 -5.07 -17.89
C ALA A 164 15.23 -6.54 -18.34
N GLU A 165 16.38 -7.20 -18.32
CA GLU A 165 16.50 -8.63 -18.64
C GLU A 165 15.78 -9.49 -17.59
N HIS A 166 15.87 -9.14 -16.31
CA HIS A 166 15.11 -9.83 -15.27
C HIS A 166 13.62 -9.53 -15.35
N MET A 167 13.23 -8.28 -15.62
CA MET A 167 11.84 -7.91 -15.84
C MET A 167 11.25 -8.66 -17.04
N ARG A 168 12.00 -8.82 -18.13
CA ARG A 168 11.57 -9.65 -19.28
C ARG A 168 11.35 -11.09 -18.86
N ARG A 169 12.28 -11.71 -18.14
CA ARG A 169 12.08 -13.08 -17.60
C ARG A 169 10.86 -13.17 -16.68
N HIS A 170 10.60 -12.15 -15.87
CA HIS A 170 9.42 -12.08 -15.02
C HIS A 170 8.12 -11.94 -15.82
N ALA A 171 8.09 -11.00 -16.78
CA ALA A 171 6.97 -10.74 -17.66
C ALA A 171 6.69 -11.93 -18.60
N GLU A 172 7.71 -12.61 -19.12
CA GLU A 172 7.57 -13.87 -19.86
C GLU A 172 6.99 -14.97 -18.98
N GLY A 173 7.31 -15.00 -17.69
CA GLY A 173 6.67 -15.86 -16.70
C GLY A 173 5.19 -15.54 -16.46
N LEU A 174 4.79 -14.27 -16.60
CA LEU A 174 3.40 -13.79 -16.44
C LEU A 174 2.56 -13.92 -17.72
N LEU A 175 3.16 -13.71 -18.90
CA LEU A 175 2.48 -13.65 -20.20
C LEU A 175 2.45 -14.99 -20.95
N ARG A 176 3.32 -15.94 -20.62
CA ARG A 176 3.17 -17.31 -21.12
C ARG A 176 2.00 -17.94 -20.35
N PRO A 177 0.93 -18.43 -21.01
CA PRO A 177 0.08 -19.42 -20.37
C PRO A 177 1.02 -20.51 -19.89
N SER A 178 0.97 -20.81 -18.60
CA SER A 178 1.93 -21.65 -17.89
C SER A 178 2.31 -22.85 -18.75
N SER A 179 3.45 -22.77 -19.45
CA SER A 179 3.98 -23.91 -20.21
C SER A 179 4.59 -24.94 -19.27
N GLY A 180 4.91 -24.53 -18.03
CA GLY A 180 4.93 -25.41 -16.87
C GLY A 180 3.51 -25.54 -16.33
N GLY A 181 3.03 -26.77 -16.12
CA GLY A 181 1.71 -27.02 -15.54
C GLY A 181 1.52 -26.31 -14.19
N ALA A 182 0.32 -26.48 -13.60
CA ALA A 182 0.08 -26.01 -12.23
C ALA A 182 1.25 -26.40 -11.30
N PRO A 183 1.63 -25.53 -10.33
CA PRO A 183 2.72 -25.83 -9.40
C PRO A 183 2.57 -27.24 -8.83
N ASP A 184 3.65 -28.02 -8.87
CA ASP A 184 3.62 -29.38 -8.38
C ASP A 184 3.52 -29.41 -6.84
N ASP A 185 3.22 -30.59 -6.29
CA ASP A 185 3.04 -30.75 -4.85
C ASP A 185 4.32 -30.43 -4.05
N THR A 186 5.49 -30.58 -4.67
CA THR A 186 6.78 -30.21 -4.06
C THR A 186 6.90 -28.71 -3.91
N THR A 187 6.58 -27.94 -4.94
CA THR A 187 6.59 -26.48 -4.93
C THR A 187 5.59 -25.95 -3.91
N VAL A 188 4.39 -26.53 -3.85
CA VAL A 188 3.38 -26.15 -2.86
C VAL A 188 3.85 -26.44 -1.43
N ARG A 189 4.47 -27.61 -1.19
CA ARG A 189 5.03 -27.95 0.13
C ARG A 189 6.13 -26.98 0.55
N GLN A 190 7.06 -26.65 -0.35
CA GLN A 190 8.11 -25.67 -0.08
C GLN A 190 7.54 -24.30 0.28
N ALA A 191 6.54 -23.82 -0.46
CA ALA A 191 5.87 -22.55 -0.14
C ALA A 191 5.21 -22.58 1.26
N VAL A 192 4.54 -23.69 1.61
CA VAL A 192 3.97 -23.88 2.95
C VAL A 192 5.06 -23.90 4.03
N ASP A 193 6.18 -24.59 3.79
CA ASP A 193 7.32 -24.63 4.73
C ASP A 193 7.94 -23.25 4.95
N THR A 194 8.11 -22.47 3.89
CA THR A 194 8.57 -21.07 3.99
C THR A 194 7.62 -20.22 4.81
N LEU A 195 6.31 -20.37 4.62
CA LEU A 195 5.31 -19.68 5.44
C LEU A 195 5.37 -20.12 6.91
N CYS A 196 5.61 -21.41 7.18
CA CYS A 196 5.81 -21.92 8.54
C CYS A 196 7.02 -21.30 9.22
N GLN A 197 8.11 -21.12 8.49
CA GLN A 197 9.34 -20.51 9.02
C GLN A 197 9.18 -19.00 9.30
N ARG A 198 8.38 -18.30 8.49
CA ARG A 198 8.14 -16.85 8.63
C ARG A 198 7.06 -16.51 9.65
N TYR A 199 6.38 -17.50 10.20
CA TYR A 199 5.26 -17.32 11.11
C TYR A 199 5.68 -16.69 12.43
N ASP A 200 4.98 -15.64 12.84
CA ASP A 200 5.14 -15.02 14.14
C ASP A 200 4.28 -15.75 15.18
N ALA A 201 4.92 -16.63 15.95
CA ALA A 201 4.24 -17.40 16.98
C ALA A 201 3.73 -16.55 18.17
N ARG A 202 4.24 -15.32 18.34
CA ARG A 202 3.86 -14.44 19.46
C ARG A 202 2.65 -13.58 19.11
N HIS A 203 2.58 -13.05 17.89
CA HIS A 203 1.54 -12.11 17.49
C HIS A 203 0.67 -12.60 16.31
N GLY A 204 0.91 -13.81 15.79
CA GLY A 204 0.24 -14.33 14.59
C GLY A 204 0.67 -13.63 13.30
N GLY A 205 0.37 -14.18 12.13
CA GLY A 205 0.79 -13.64 10.83
C GLY A 205 2.25 -13.94 10.48
N PHE A 206 2.80 -13.14 9.57
CA PHE A 206 4.11 -13.44 8.95
C PHE A 206 5.02 -12.21 8.94
N GLY A 207 6.30 -12.42 9.21
CA GLY A 207 7.32 -11.36 9.17
C GLY A 207 7.27 -10.38 10.34
N SER A 208 7.94 -9.24 10.16
CA SER A 208 8.07 -8.16 11.16
C SER A 208 7.17 -6.96 10.81
N ALA A 209 7.42 -5.82 11.45
CA ALA A 209 6.83 -4.53 11.10
C ALA A 209 7.44 -3.94 9.80
N PRO A 210 6.65 -3.24 8.96
CA PRO A 210 5.19 -3.20 8.97
C PRO A 210 4.59 -4.55 8.59
N LYS A 211 3.44 -4.90 9.17
CA LYS A 211 2.85 -6.24 9.09
C LYS A 211 1.55 -6.24 8.29
N PHE A 212 1.52 -7.09 7.26
CA PHE A 212 0.39 -7.22 6.33
C PHE A 212 -0.44 -8.47 6.64
N PRO A 213 -1.79 -8.40 6.53
CA PRO A 213 -2.65 -9.55 6.82
C PRO A 213 -2.45 -10.80 5.96
N ALA A 214 -2.03 -10.61 4.70
CA ALA A 214 -1.77 -11.67 3.71
C ALA A 214 -2.80 -12.82 3.68
N PRO A 215 -4.11 -12.56 3.47
CA PRO A 215 -5.15 -13.60 3.56
C PRO A 215 -4.96 -14.75 2.55
N HIS A 216 -4.36 -14.47 1.40
CA HIS A 216 -3.99 -15.48 0.40
C HIS A 216 -3.04 -16.54 0.96
N SER A 217 -2.10 -16.15 1.82
CA SER A 217 -1.18 -17.06 2.49
C SER A 217 -1.92 -17.93 3.50
N LEU A 218 -2.86 -17.35 4.26
CA LEU A 218 -3.72 -18.10 5.19
C LEU A 218 -4.60 -19.12 4.46
N LEU A 219 -5.19 -18.73 3.32
CA LEU A 219 -5.99 -19.62 2.47
C LEU A 219 -5.17 -20.80 1.93
N LEU A 220 -3.90 -20.56 1.54
CA LEU A 220 -2.99 -21.63 1.12
C LEU A 220 -2.74 -22.62 2.27
N LEU A 221 -2.43 -22.13 3.47
CA LEU A 221 -2.22 -22.98 4.65
C LEU A 221 -3.46 -23.79 4.99
N LEU A 222 -4.65 -23.18 4.99
CA LEU A 222 -5.93 -23.88 5.24
C LEU A 222 -6.22 -24.95 4.18
N ARG A 223 -5.94 -24.66 2.90
CA ARG A 223 -6.11 -25.62 1.81
C ARG A 223 -5.14 -26.79 1.95
N HIS A 224 -3.89 -26.54 2.33
CA HIS A 224 -2.91 -27.59 2.56
C HIS A 224 -3.25 -28.44 3.80
N ALA A 225 -3.67 -27.80 4.90
CA ALA A 225 -4.13 -28.47 6.11
C ALA A 225 -5.31 -29.43 5.84
N HIS A 226 -6.24 -29.02 4.98
CA HIS A 226 -7.38 -29.85 4.59
C HIS A 226 -6.99 -31.08 3.75
N ARG A 227 -5.92 -30.97 2.94
CA ARG A 227 -5.47 -32.05 2.04
C ARG A 227 -4.55 -33.06 2.71
N THR A 228 -3.70 -32.62 3.66
CA THR A 228 -2.73 -33.50 4.30
C THR A 228 -3.41 -34.59 5.13
N GLN A 229 -2.88 -35.80 5.09
CA GLN A 229 -3.30 -36.93 5.94
C GLN A 229 -2.54 -36.95 7.28
N ASP A 230 -1.48 -36.15 7.42
CA ASP A 230 -0.74 -36.00 8.67
C ASP A 230 -1.53 -35.11 9.65
N ALA A 231 -2.01 -35.73 10.73
CA ALA A 231 -2.80 -35.05 11.75
C ALA A 231 -2.02 -33.98 12.51
N ALA A 232 -0.72 -34.20 12.77
CA ALA A 232 0.12 -33.23 13.46
C ALA A 232 0.36 -32.02 12.56
N ARG A 233 0.64 -32.24 11.27
CA ARG A 233 0.80 -31.18 10.29
C ARG A 233 -0.51 -30.39 10.10
N ARG A 234 -1.65 -31.07 10.02
CA ARG A 234 -2.97 -30.42 9.96
C ARG A 234 -3.19 -29.51 11.17
N ALA A 235 -2.95 -30.02 12.37
CA ALA A 235 -3.12 -29.25 13.61
C ALA A 235 -2.19 -28.03 13.67
N GLN A 236 -0.93 -28.18 13.28
CA GLN A 236 0.05 -27.09 13.20
C GLN A 236 -0.48 -25.94 12.30
N LEU A 237 -0.84 -26.26 11.06
CA LEU A 237 -1.26 -25.27 10.07
C LEU A 237 -2.58 -24.59 10.45
N THR A 238 -3.57 -25.36 10.93
CA THR A 238 -4.84 -24.81 11.42
C THR A 238 -4.63 -23.93 12.64
N GLY A 239 -3.71 -24.30 13.54
CA GLY A 239 -3.35 -23.49 14.71
C GLY A 239 -2.74 -22.15 14.33
N MET A 240 -1.76 -22.14 13.42
CA MET A 240 -1.13 -20.92 12.93
C MET A 240 -2.15 -19.95 12.32
N VAL A 241 -3.03 -20.45 11.46
CA VAL A 241 -4.06 -19.62 10.82
C VAL A 241 -5.07 -19.12 11.84
N SER A 242 -5.52 -19.98 12.76
CA SER A 242 -6.48 -19.59 13.80
C SER A 242 -5.94 -18.49 14.70
N HIS A 243 -4.68 -18.62 15.14
CA HIS A 243 -4.02 -17.59 15.95
C HIS A 243 -3.88 -16.29 15.14
N THR A 244 -3.51 -16.36 13.86
CA THR A 244 -3.38 -15.17 13.02
C THR A 244 -4.72 -14.43 12.85
N LEU A 245 -5.78 -15.16 12.50
CA LEU A 245 -7.12 -14.59 12.33
C LEU A 245 -7.64 -13.98 13.63
N GLU A 246 -7.37 -14.60 14.78
CA GLU A 246 -7.75 -14.06 16.07
C GLU A 246 -6.94 -12.82 16.45
N ALA A 247 -5.62 -12.87 16.30
CA ALA A 247 -4.75 -11.73 16.61
C ALA A 247 -5.10 -10.49 15.77
N MET A 248 -5.29 -10.67 14.45
CA MET A 248 -5.72 -9.56 13.58
C MET A 248 -7.10 -9.03 13.99
N ARG A 249 -8.03 -9.91 14.35
CA ARG A 249 -9.37 -9.50 14.77
C ARG A 249 -9.36 -8.71 16.09
N LEU A 250 -8.49 -9.07 17.01
CA LEU A 250 -8.39 -8.43 18.32
C LEU A 250 -7.46 -7.20 18.33
N GLY A 251 -6.65 -7.02 17.28
CA GLY A 251 -5.80 -5.84 17.09
C GLY A 251 -6.56 -4.63 16.54
N GLY A 252 -5.88 -3.49 16.48
CA GLY A 252 -6.37 -2.26 15.84
C GLY A 252 -6.32 -2.28 14.31
N ILE A 253 -5.75 -3.33 13.70
CA ILE A 253 -5.88 -3.58 12.25
C ILE A 253 -7.33 -3.84 11.82
N PHE A 254 -8.17 -4.35 12.72
CA PHE A 254 -9.61 -4.43 12.51
C PHE A 254 -10.28 -3.19 13.09
N ASP A 255 -11.14 -2.53 12.31
CA ASP A 255 -11.90 -1.39 12.80
C ASP A 255 -13.04 -1.87 13.70
N HIS A 256 -12.89 -1.67 15.02
CA HIS A 256 -13.89 -2.09 15.99
C HIS A 256 -15.14 -1.19 16.02
N ALA A 257 -15.07 0.02 15.46
CA ALA A 257 -16.18 0.97 15.43
C ALA A 257 -16.97 0.89 14.12
N GLY A 258 -16.26 0.91 12.99
CA GLY A 258 -16.83 0.91 11.64
C GLY A 258 -16.80 -0.44 10.93
N TYR A 259 -16.14 -1.47 11.48
CA TYR A 259 -15.88 -2.74 10.82
C TYR A 259 -14.99 -2.64 9.57
N GLY A 260 -14.58 -3.81 9.07
CA GLY A 260 -13.60 -3.93 7.99
C GLY A 260 -12.16 -3.92 8.50
N PHE A 261 -11.25 -4.41 7.66
CA PHE A 261 -9.82 -4.40 7.92
C PHE A 261 -9.16 -3.17 7.32
N HIS A 262 -8.37 -2.48 8.13
CA HIS A 262 -7.38 -1.55 7.63
C HIS A 262 -6.27 -2.29 6.87
N ARG A 263 -5.51 -1.56 6.05
CA ARG A 263 -4.66 -2.17 5.04
C ARG A 263 -3.49 -2.98 5.60
N TYR A 264 -2.77 -2.42 6.56
CA TYR A 264 -1.66 -3.09 7.25
C TYR A 264 -1.36 -2.38 8.56
N SER A 265 -0.60 -3.04 9.45
CA SER A 265 -0.18 -2.46 10.72
C SER A 265 1.26 -1.96 10.62
N THR A 266 1.54 -0.80 11.18
CA THR A 266 2.90 -0.24 11.26
C THR A 266 3.78 -1.02 12.23
N ASP A 267 3.17 -1.70 13.20
CA ASP A 267 3.84 -2.54 14.18
C ASP A 267 3.60 -4.04 13.89
N LYS A 268 4.16 -4.91 14.74
CA LYS A 268 4.05 -6.37 14.58
C LYS A 268 2.92 -6.97 15.43
N GLU A 269 2.43 -6.20 16.40
CA GLU A 269 1.39 -6.53 17.37
C GLU A 269 -0.03 -6.37 16.80
N TRP A 270 -0.16 -5.75 15.63
CA TRP A 270 -1.43 -5.39 14.97
C TRP A 270 -2.15 -4.21 15.61
N LEU A 271 -1.43 -3.28 16.27
CA LEU A 271 -2.04 -2.23 17.08
C LEU A 271 -2.36 -0.97 16.29
N LEU A 272 -1.37 -0.40 15.61
CA LEU A 272 -1.48 0.83 14.85
C LEU A 272 -1.62 0.51 13.36
N PRO A 273 -2.80 0.73 12.75
CA PRO A 273 -2.99 0.52 11.32
C PRO A 273 -2.51 1.71 10.48
N HIS A 274 -2.28 1.45 9.20
CA HIS A 274 -2.54 2.42 8.14
C HIS A 274 -4.01 2.32 7.74
N PHE A 275 -4.74 3.42 7.86
CA PHE A 275 -6.20 3.42 8.03
C PHE A 275 -7.01 3.20 6.76
N GLU A 276 -6.34 3.19 5.60
CA GLU A 276 -6.91 2.82 4.31
C GLU A 276 -7.62 1.47 4.35
N LYS A 277 -8.77 1.34 3.67
CA LYS A 277 -9.49 0.06 3.52
C LYS A 277 -9.79 -0.23 2.06
N MET A 278 -9.30 -1.37 1.56
CA MET A 278 -9.46 -1.76 0.16
C MET A 278 -10.53 -2.83 -0.01
N LEU A 279 -11.39 -2.71 -1.03
CA LEU A 279 -12.44 -3.70 -1.32
C LEU A 279 -11.85 -5.11 -1.53
N TYR A 280 -10.76 -5.21 -2.28
CA TYR A 280 -10.13 -6.50 -2.57
C TYR A 280 -9.55 -7.16 -1.31
N ASP A 281 -9.03 -6.37 -0.38
CA ASP A 281 -8.56 -6.88 0.91
C ASP A 281 -9.75 -7.39 1.73
N GLN A 282 -10.84 -6.61 1.83
CA GLN A 282 -12.07 -7.05 2.51
C GLN A 282 -12.57 -8.38 1.95
N ALA A 283 -12.65 -8.51 0.62
CA ALA A 283 -13.09 -9.74 -0.03
C ALA A 283 -12.21 -10.94 0.34
N MET A 284 -10.88 -10.76 0.33
CA MET A 284 -9.93 -11.80 0.70
C MET A 284 -9.99 -12.16 2.19
N HIS A 285 -10.26 -11.18 3.05
CA HIS A 285 -10.50 -11.41 4.48
C HIS A 285 -11.76 -12.22 4.72
N VAL A 286 -12.89 -11.88 4.07
CA VAL A 286 -14.13 -12.68 4.16
C VAL A 286 -13.85 -14.13 3.83
N LEU A 287 -13.13 -14.40 2.72
CA LEU A 287 -12.75 -15.78 2.35
C LEU A 287 -11.92 -16.48 3.42
N ALA A 288 -10.89 -15.82 3.97
CA ALA A 288 -10.03 -16.40 4.99
C ALA A 288 -10.78 -16.69 6.30
N TYR A 289 -11.61 -15.75 6.77
CA TYR A 289 -12.42 -15.91 7.98
C TYR A 289 -13.54 -16.95 7.80
N THR A 290 -14.23 -16.98 6.67
CA THR A 290 -15.21 -18.03 6.36
C THR A 290 -14.55 -19.40 6.33
N ARG A 291 -13.38 -19.55 5.69
CA ARG A 291 -12.68 -20.83 5.65
C ARG A 291 -12.12 -21.24 7.02
N GLY A 292 -11.64 -20.28 7.80
CA GLY A 292 -11.25 -20.48 9.19
C GLY A 292 -12.42 -20.98 10.03
N TRP A 293 -13.60 -20.39 9.88
CA TRP A 293 -14.82 -20.84 10.56
C TRP A 293 -15.23 -22.26 10.14
N GLN A 294 -15.26 -22.55 8.84
CA GLN A 294 -15.61 -23.89 8.34
C GLN A 294 -14.71 -25.00 8.89
N LEU A 295 -13.42 -24.71 9.11
CA LEU A 295 -12.44 -25.69 9.59
C LEU A 295 -12.40 -25.83 11.11
N THR A 296 -12.74 -24.78 11.85
CA THR A 296 -12.54 -24.72 13.31
C THR A 296 -13.84 -24.64 14.11
N GLY A 297 -14.95 -24.27 13.47
CA GLY A 297 -16.23 -23.98 14.13
C GLY A 297 -16.24 -22.72 15.00
N ARG A 298 -15.15 -21.95 15.07
CA ARG A 298 -15.03 -20.80 15.98
C ARG A 298 -16.01 -19.68 15.63
N PRO A 299 -16.96 -19.30 16.52
CA PRO A 299 -17.96 -18.26 16.22
C PRO A 299 -17.37 -16.88 15.92
N LEU A 300 -16.20 -16.57 16.52
CA LEU A 300 -15.48 -15.32 16.26
C LEU A 300 -15.22 -15.12 14.76
N PHE A 301 -14.76 -16.17 14.06
CA PHE A 301 -14.42 -16.05 12.65
C PHE A 301 -15.64 -15.84 11.75
N ARG A 302 -16.75 -16.51 12.07
CA ARG A 302 -18.02 -16.27 11.38
C ARG A 302 -18.46 -14.82 11.56
N ARG A 303 -18.47 -14.33 12.80
CA ARG A 303 -18.88 -12.96 13.13
C ARG A 303 -18.00 -11.95 12.40
N THR A 304 -16.68 -12.14 12.39
CA THR A 304 -15.77 -11.25 11.67
C THR A 304 -16.06 -11.21 10.18
N ALA A 305 -16.33 -12.35 9.53
CA ALA A 305 -16.72 -12.37 8.12
C ALA A 305 -18.03 -11.60 7.88
N GLU A 306 -19.04 -11.80 8.73
CA GLU A 306 -20.33 -11.08 8.67
C GLU A 306 -20.14 -9.56 8.85
N GLU A 307 -19.30 -9.13 9.78
CA GLU A 307 -19.00 -7.72 10.01
C GLU A 307 -18.22 -7.05 8.87
N ILE A 308 -17.28 -7.76 8.24
CA ILE A 308 -16.63 -7.26 7.01
C ILE A 308 -17.68 -7.07 5.91
N MET A 309 -18.59 -8.04 5.74
CA MET A 309 -19.67 -7.92 4.74
C MET A 309 -20.60 -6.75 5.06
N MET A 310 -20.91 -6.50 6.34
CA MET A 310 -21.71 -5.33 6.74
C MET A 310 -21.03 -4.02 6.37
N TYR A 311 -19.72 -3.89 6.61
CA TYR A 311 -18.94 -2.73 6.18
C TYR A 311 -18.98 -2.55 4.66
N VAL A 312 -18.68 -3.60 3.89
CA VAL A 312 -18.68 -3.51 2.41
C VAL A 312 -20.05 -3.08 1.87
N MET A 313 -21.13 -3.60 2.44
CA MET A 313 -22.49 -3.24 2.02
C MET A 313 -22.90 -1.83 2.45
N ARG A 314 -22.38 -1.33 3.57
CA ARG A 314 -22.72 0.00 4.10
C ARG A 314 -21.91 1.11 3.43
N ASP A 315 -20.60 0.93 3.33
CA ASP A 315 -19.66 2.01 3.00
C ASP A 315 -19.08 1.89 1.59
N LEU A 316 -18.84 0.65 1.12
CA LEU A 316 -18.23 0.39 -0.19
C LEU A 316 -19.25 0.05 -1.28
N THR A 317 -20.56 0.21 -1.04
CA THR A 317 -21.59 -0.03 -2.05
C THR A 317 -22.19 1.28 -2.53
N SER A 318 -22.14 1.52 -3.84
CA SER A 318 -22.75 2.71 -4.43
C SER A 318 -24.29 2.60 -4.42
N PRO A 319 -25.02 3.72 -4.40
CA PRO A 319 -26.48 3.71 -4.51
C PRO A 319 -27.01 3.06 -5.79
N GLN A 320 -26.16 2.88 -6.81
CA GLN A 320 -26.47 2.23 -8.08
C GLN A 320 -26.16 0.72 -8.08
N GLY A 321 -25.64 0.17 -6.97
CA GLY A 321 -25.37 -1.27 -6.80
C GLY A 321 -23.99 -1.73 -7.27
N ALA A 322 -23.09 -0.83 -7.65
CA ALA A 322 -21.68 -1.14 -7.86
C ALA A 322 -20.91 -1.07 -6.54
N PHE A 323 -19.66 -1.55 -6.50
CA PHE A 323 -18.79 -1.38 -5.35
C PHE A 323 -17.72 -0.30 -5.60
N TYR A 324 -17.46 0.54 -4.61
CA TYR A 324 -16.29 1.42 -4.57
C TYR A 324 -15.03 0.58 -4.36
N ALA A 325 -13.90 1.01 -4.92
CA ALA A 325 -12.64 0.27 -4.84
C ALA A 325 -11.98 0.32 -3.45
N ALA A 326 -12.17 1.41 -2.71
CA ALA A 326 -11.51 1.68 -1.45
C ALA A 326 -12.21 2.79 -0.64
N GLU A 327 -11.78 2.93 0.61
CA GLU A 327 -12.05 4.05 1.52
C GLU A 327 -10.73 4.76 1.86
N ASP A 328 -10.73 6.10 1.79
CA ASP A 328 -9.57 6.95 2.05
C ASP A 328 -9.14 6.88 3.52
N ALA A 329 -7.83 6.96 3.75
CA ALA A 329 -7.23 6.95 5.07
C ALA A 329 -7.22 8.35 5.72
N ASP A 330 -7.27 9.41 4.90
CA ASP A 330 -7.15 10.80 5.34
C ASP A 330 -8.52 11.43 5.63
N SER A 331 -8.70 11.96 6.85
CA SER A 331 -9.87 12.75 7.22
C SER A 331 -9.47 14.11 7.79
N ASP A 332 -10.44 15.02 7.90
CA ASP A 332 -10.23 16.28 8.59
C ASP A 332 -9.96 16.05 10.09
N ALA A 333 -9.12 16.90 10.67
CA ALA A 333 -8.85 16.87 12.10
C ALA A 333 -10.10 17.25 12.89
N PRO A 334 -10.47 16.52 13.96
CA PRO A 334 -11.57 16.95 14.81
C PRO A 334 -11.26 18.34 15.40
N PRO A 335 -12.28 19.19 15.64
CA PRO A 335 -12.08 20.59 16.01
C PRO A 335 -11.15 20.80 17.22
N HIS A 336 -11.24 19.94 18.23
CA HIS A 336 -10.38 19.98 19.41
C HIS A 336 -8.90 19.74 19.05
N PHE A 337 -8.63 18.72 18.25
CA PHE A 337 -7.29 18.35 17.80
C PHE A 337 -6.69 19.38 16.83
N ALA A 338 -7.52 19.98 15.96
CA ALA A 338 -7.11 21.11 15.12
C ALA A 338 -6.65 22.33 15.97
N ALA A 339 -7.35 22.62 17.08
CA ALA A 339 -6.97 23.68 18.00
C ALA A 339 -5.64 23.41 18.74
N MET A 340 -5.19 22.16 18.81
CA MET A 340 -3.90 21.74 19.36
C MET A 340 -2.74 21.85 18.35
N GLY A 341 -3.00 22.38 17.15
CA GLY A 341 -1.99 22.60 16.11
C GLY A 341 -1.71 21.38 15.23
N LEU A 342 -2.59 20.37 15.26
CA LEU A 342 -2.52 19.28 14.29
C LEU A 342 -2.85 19.78 12.87
N PRO A 343 -2.30 19.15 11.82
CA PRO A 343 -2.66 19.43 10.44
C PRO A 343 -4.18 19.40 10.26
N HIS A 344 -4.71 20.21 9.33
CA HIS A 344 -6.16 20.22 9.06
C HIS A 344 -6.69 18.88 8.54
N ARG A 345 -5.85 18.09 7.86
CA ARG A 345 -6.19 16.79 7.29
C ARG A 345 -5.03 15.81 7.52
N GLY A 346 -5.33 14.56 7.83
CA GLY A 346 -4.33 13.55 8.14
C GLY A 346 -4.92 12.15 8.29
N GLU A 347 -4.03 11.17 8.32
CA GLU A 347 -4.40 9.76 8.38
C GLU A 347 -5.05 9.41 9.73
N GLY A 348 -6.21 8.75 9.71
CA GLY A 348 -6.83 8.18 10.91
C GLY A 348 -7.42 9.18 11.90
N PHE A 349 -7.55 10.47 11.54
CA PHE A 349 -8.08 11.52 12.43
C PHE A 349 -9.50 11.28 12.94
N PHE A 350 -10.31 10.52 12.20
CA PHE A 350 -11.64 10.07 12.61
C PHE A 350 -11.64 9.02 13.74
N TYR A 351 -10.47 8.50 14.11
CA TYR A 351 -10.27 7.61 15.27
C TYR A 351 -9.58 8.31 16.44
N LEU A 352 -9.48 9.64 16.44
CA LEU A 352 -8.98 10.40 17.57
C LEU A 352 -10.12 10.79 18.50
N PHE A 353 -9.95 10.49 19.78
CA PHE A 353 -10.89 10.77 20.85
C PHE A 353 -10.15 11.36 22.04
N THR A 354 -10.69 12.45 22.58
CA THR A 354 -10.23 12.96 23.88
C THR A 354 -10.74 12.05 24.99
N LEU A 355 -10.00 12.00 26.10
CA LEU A 355 -10.44 11.25 27.29
C LEU A 355 -11.78 11.78 27.83
N GLN A 356 -12.04 13.09 27.67
CA GLN A 356 -13.30 13.70 28.06
C GLN A 356 -14.48 13.20 27.21
N GLU A 357 -14.30 13.04 25.90
CA GLU A 357 -15.33 12.47 25.02
C GLU A 357 -15.64 11.03 25.42
N ILE A 358 -14.61 10.21 25.67
CA ILE A 358 -14.80 8.83 26.13
C ILE A 358 -15.55 8.77 27.46
N ARG A 359 -15.16 9.59 28.46
CA ARG A 359 -15.85 9.68 29.76
C ARG A 359 -17.28 10.21 29.65
N GLY A 360 -17.59 11.01 28.63
CA GLY A 360 -18.93 11.52 28.36
C GLY A 360 -19.86 10.51 27.67
N LEU A 361 -19.29 9.56 26.90
CA LEU A 361 -20.04 8.55 26.15
C LEU A 361 -20.26 7.24 26.93
N LEU A 362 -19.34 6.90 27.82
CA LEU A 362 -19.34 5.62 28.54
C LEU A 362 -19.83 5.76 29.99
N SER A 363 -20.25 4.63 30.57
CA SER A 363 -20.46 4.57 32.02
C SER A 363 -19.13 4.81 32.75
N ARG A 364 -19.17 5.24 34.02
CA ARG A 364 -17.93 5.48 34.79
C ARG A 364 -17.04 4.23 34.86
N GLU A 365 -17.63 3.06 34.99
CA GLU A 365 -16.89 1.80 35.06
C GLU A 365 -16.25 1.46 33.70
N ASP A 366 -17.01 1.59 32.62
CA ASP A 366 -16.50 1.33 31.25
C ASP A 366 -15.44 2.36 30.84
N ALA A 367 -15.59 3.62 31.22
CA ALA A 367 -14.60 4.66 30.93
C ALA A 367 -13.26 4.39 31.63
N LEU A 368 -13.28 3.96 32.90
CA LEU A 368 -12.05 3.58 33.62
C LEU A 368 -11.39 2.34 33.01
N LEU A 369 -12.20 1.40 32.52
CA LEU A 369 -11.70 0.23 31.82
C LEU A 369 -11.08 0.61 30.47
N ALA A 370 -11.77 1.44 29.67
CA ALA A 370 -11.30 1.95 28.39
C ALA A 370 -10.00 2.76 28.53
N GLU A 371 -9.93 3.66 29.50
CA GLU A 371 -8.73 4.45 29.82
C GLU A 371 -7.51 3.54 30.06
N LYS A 372 -7.70 2.44 30.80
CA LYS A 372 -6.63 1.47 31.08
C LYS A 372 -6.29 0.59 29.87
N ILE A 373 -7.30 0.07 29.17
CA ILE A 373 -7.08 -0.92 28.09
C ILE A 373 -6.57 -0.26 26.82
N TRP A 374 -7.12 0.90 26.45
CA TRP A 374 -6.72 1.65 25.26
C TRP A 374 -5.55 2.60 25.52
N ASN A 375 -5.03 2.61 26.75
CA ASN A 375 -3.87 3.42 27.16
C ASN A 375 -4.06 4.93 26.87
N LEU A 376 -5.28 5.42 27.10
CA LEU A 376 -5.65 6.82 26.85
C LEU A 376 -4.86 7.75 27.78
N GLN A 377 -4.36 8.84 27.24
CA GLN A 377 -3.78 9.95 28.00
C GLN A 377 -4.83 11.06 28.20
N GLU A 378 -4.50 12.07 29.01
CA GLU A 378 -5.41 13.20 29.25
C GLU A 378 -5.73 13.94 27.94
N GLU A 379 -4.76 14.01 27.03
CA GLU A 379 -4.88 14.62 25.70
C GLU A 379 -5.65 13.77 24.68
N GLY A 380 -5.89 12.48 24.96
CA GLY A 380 -6.54 11.54 24.04
C GLY A 380 -5.75 10.24 23.80
N ASN A 381 -6.11 9.52 22.74
CA ASN A 381 -5.43 8.31 22.28
C ASN A 381 -4.24 8.55 21.35
#